data_AF-A0A2S2PDQ9-F1
#
_entry.id   AF-A0A2S2PDQ9-F1
#
_cell.length_a   1.000
_cell.length_b   1.000
_cell.length_c   1.000
_cell.angle_alpha   90.00
_cell.angle_beta   90.00
_cell.angle_gamma   90.00
#
_symmetry.space_group_name_H-M   'P 1'
#
loop_
_entity.id
_entity.type
_entity.pdbx_description
1 polymer ?
#
loop_
_entity_poly.entity_id
_entity_poly.type
_entity_poly.pdbx_seq_one_letter_code
_entity_poly.pdbx_strand_id
1 'polypeptide(L)'
;DDQEQVVLIVAHELAHMWFGNLATMKWWNDLWLNEGFATYMKFKGVKCVHPDWDLDTLFLINSLQLAQYLDDGVSSHSIVRDVSHTVEISRMFDAISYNKGSSVIRMLEEMLGEEVFRTGVSAYLKRFAFNNTETDDLW
;
A
#
# COMPACT_ATOMS: atom_id res chain seq x y z
N ASP A 1 -5.32 20.03 -6.31
CA ASP A 1 -5.22 21.19 -5.40
C ASP A 1 -4.38 20.87 -4.17
N ASP A 2 -3.78 21.88 -3.55
CA ASP A 2 -2.98 21.72 -2.31
C ASP A 2 -3.78 21.01 -1.20
N GLN A 3 -5.08 21.28 -1.11
CA GLN A 3 -5.97 20.64 -0.14
C GLN A 3 -6.09 19.12 -0.34
N GLU A 4 -6.22 18.65 -1.59
CA GLU A 4 -6.34 17.23 -1.90
C GLU A 4 -5.08 16.47 -1.49
N GLN A 5 -3.91 17.05 -1.76
CA GLN A 5 -2.62 16.46 -1.39
C GLN A 5 -2.49 16.34 0.13
N VAL A 6 -2.82 17.39 0.89
CA VAL A 6 -2.78 17.36 2.35
C VAL A 6 -3.69 16.27 2.91
N VAL A 7 -4.93 16.18 2.41
CA VAL A 7 -5.91 15.19 2.88
C VAL A 7 -5.45 13.76 2.58
N LEU A 8 -4.90 13.51 1.38
CA LEU A 8 -4.35 12.20 1.02
C LEU A 8 -3.14 11.81 1.85
N ILE A 9 -2.24 12.76 2.15
CA ILE A 9 -1.08 12.52 3.02
C ILE A 9 -1.57 12.16 4.43
N VAL A 10 -2.49 12.95 5.00
CA VAL A 10 -3.03 12.66 6.34
C VAL A 10 -3.69 11.28 6.38
N ALA A 11 -4.46 10.91 5.36
CA ALA A 11 -5.09 9.60 5.29
C ALA A 11 -4.08 8.45 5.12
N HIS A 12 -2.97 8.67 4.41
CA HIS A 12 -1.85 7.73 4.29
C HIS A 12 -1.22 7.46 5.66
N GLU A 13 -0.84 8.52 6.38
CA GLU A 13 -0.22 8.41 7.70
C GLU A 13 -1.17 7.82 8.75
N LEU A 14 -2.48 8.10 8.66
CA LEU A 14 -3.48 7.45 9.51
C LEU A 14 -3.61 5.96 9.22
N ALA A 15 -3.49 5.53 7.97
CA ALA A 15 -3.50 4.10 7.63
C ALA A 15 -2.31 3.35 8.26
N HIS A 16 -1.16 4.02 8.40
CA HIS A 16 0.00 3.42 9.07
C HIS A 16 -0.22 3.08 10.54
N MET A 17 -1.21 3.69 11.21
CA MET A 17 -1.59 3.30 12.58
C MET A 17 -2.00 1.82 12.67
N TRP A 18 -2.47 1.22 11.57
CA TRP A 18 -2.69 -0.22 11.45
C TRP A 18 -1.59 -0.92 10.65
N PHE A 19 -1.26 -0.43 9.46
CA PHE A 19 -0.29 -1.05 8.55
C PHE A 19 1.12 -0.48 8.76
N GLY A 20 1.95 -1.16 9.53
CA GLY A 20 3.31 -0.74 9.85
C GLY A 20 3.51 -0.43 11.34
N ASN A 21 2.51 0.14 12.03
CA ASN A 21 2.58 0.36 13.47
C ASN A 21 1.98 -0.79 14.28
N LEU A 22 0.72 -1.16 14.02
CA LEU A 22 0.06 -2.26 14.75
C LEU A 22 0.59 -3.63 14.31
N ALA A 23 0.69 -3.85 13.00
CA ALA A 23 1.35 -5.02 12.41
C ALA A 23 2.51 -4.53 11.53
N THR A 24 3.73 -4.86 11.91
CA THR A 24 4.94 -4.35 11.25
C THR A 24 5.59 -5.45 10.42
N MET A 25 6.07 -5.15 9.21
CA MET A 25 6.88 -6.13 8.48
C MET A 25 8.06 -6.68 9.32
N LYS A 26 8.40 -7.97 9.16
CA LYS A 26 9.56 -8.59 9.84
C LYS A 26 10.88 -8.01 9.33
N TRP A 27 10.95 -7.70 8.05
CA TRP A 27 12.13 -7.13 7.40
C TRP A 27 11.75 -6.27 6.18
N TRP A 28 12.70 -5.50 5.67
CA TRP A 28 12.48 -4.46 4.65
C TRP A 28 12.08 -5.01 3.27
N ASN A 29 12.30 -6.30 3.01
CA ASN A 29 11.80 -6.98 1.81
C ASN A 29 10.27 -6.94 1.69
N ASP A 30 9.58 -6.74 2.82
CA ASP A 30 8.12 -6.69 2.92
C ASP A 30 7.58 -5.25 3.08
N LEU A 31 8.36 -4.22 2.71
CA LEU A 31 7.97 -2.79 2.83
C LEU A 31 6.60 -2.45 2.25
N TRP A 32 6.19 -3.15 1.19
CA TRP A 32 4.90 -2.97 0.57
C TRP A 32 3.71 -3.29 1.48
N LEU A 33 3.87 -4.16 2.50
CA LEU A 33 2.83 -4.44 3.51
C LEU A 33 2.47 -3.19 4.33
N ASN A 34 3.41 -2.26 4.45
CA ASN A 34 3.18 -0.98 5.08
C ASN A 34 2.73 0.04 4.01
N GLU A 35 3.61 0.32 3.05
CA GLU A 35 3.45 1.46 2.13
C GLU A 35 2.41 1.23 1.04
N GLY A 36 2.29 0.01 0.53
CA GLY A 36 1.28 -0.36 -0.45
C GLY A 36 -0.12 -0.27 0.15
N PHE A 37 -0.32 -0.82 1.36
CA PHE A 37 -1.60 -0.72 2.08
C PHE A 37 -1.94 0.72 2.45
N ALA A 38 -1.00 1.49 2.99
CA ALA A 38 -1.25 2.89 3.31
C ALA A 38 -1.61 3.71 2.05
N THR A 39 -0.89 3.46 0.95
CA THR A 39 -1.16 4.10 -0.35
C THR A 39 -2.53 3.72 -0.90
N TYR A 40 -2.99 2.48 -0.72
CA TYR A 40 -4.33 2.09 -1.15
C TYR A 40 -5.43 2.69 -0.25
N MET A 41 -5.24 2.54 1.06
CA MET A 41 -6.22 2.96 2.06
C MET A 41 -6.42 4.47 2.10
N LYS A 42 -5.45 5.29 1.71
CA LYS A 42 -5.66 6.75 1.64
C LYS A 42 -6.76 7.12 0.64
N PHE A 43 -6.81 6.50 -0.54
CA PHE A 43 -7.88 6.80 -1.52
C PHE A 43 -9.23 6.30 -1.00
N LYS A 44 -9.27 5.08 -0.46
CA LYS A 44 -10.51 4.50 0.07
C LYS A 44 -11.05 5.28 1.28
N GLY A 45 -10.17 5.70 2.19
CA GLY A 45 -10.51 6.48 3.36
C GLY A 45 -10.98 7.90 3.02
N VAL A 46 -10.30 8.57 2.08
CA VAL A 46 -10.71 9.92 1.63
C VAL A 46 -12.06 9.87 0.92
N LYS A 47 -12.37 8.79 0.17
CA LYS A 47 -13.68 8.62 -0.49
C LYS A 47 -14.86 8.61 0.48
N CYS A 48 -14.64 8.15 1.72
CA CYS A 48 -15.65 8.21 2.77
C CYS A 48 -15.94 9.64 3.28
N VAL A 49 -14.97 10.55 3.19
CA VAL A 49 -15.05 11.91 3.73
C VAL A 49 -15.35 12.94 2.63
N HIS A 50 -14.82 12.72 1.43
CA HIS A 50 -15.00 13.53 0.23
C HIS A 50 -15.53 12.67 -0.92
N PRO A 51 -16.81 12.23 -0.85
CA PRO A 51 -17.41 11.39 -1.88
C PRO A 51 -17.64 12.13 -3.22
N ASP A 52 -17.55 13.45 -3.22
CA ASP A 52 -17.64 14.33 -4.39
C ASP A 52 -16.34 14.36 -5.22
N TRP A 53 -15.22 13.89 -4.66
CA TRP A 53 -13.94 13.83 -5.37
C TRP A 53 -13.82 12.56 -6.21
N ASP A 54 -13.30 12.69 -7.44
CA ASP A 54 -13.04 11.56 -8.33
C ASP A 54 -11.72 10.84 -7.98
N LEU A 55 -11.74 10.18 -6.82
CA LEU A 55 -10.58 9.46 -6.28
C LEU A 55 -10.22 8.21 -7.09
N ASP A 56 -11.17 7.65 -7.83
CA ASP A 56 -10.92 6.49 -8.69
C ASP A 56 -10.04 6.92 -9.87
N THR A 57 -10.37 8.03 -10.54
CA THR A 57 -9.51 8.62 -11.58
C THR A 57 -8.17 9.06 -11.00
N LEU A 58 -8.16 9.68 -9.81
CA LEU A 58 -6.93 10.09 -9.15
C LEU A 58 -6.01 8.90 -8.83
N PHE A 59 -6.57 7.78 -8.38
CA PHE A 59 -5.82 6.54 -8.18
C PHE A 59 -5.24 6.02 -9.51
N LEU A 60 -6.05 6.00 -10.58
CA LEU A 60 -5.60 5.50 -11.87
C LEU A 60 -4.38 6.27 -12.39
N ILE A 61 -4.43 7.59 -12.30
CA ILE A 61 -3.35 8.46 -12.80
C ILE A 61 -2.13 8.41 -11.86
N ASN A 62 -2.34 8.61 -10.55
CA ASN A 62 -1.24 8.80 -9.61
C ASN A 62 -0.66 7.50 -9.05
N SER A 63 -1.36 6.38 -9.17
CA SER A 63 -0.88 5.06 -8.70
C SER A 63 -0.70 4.08 -9.84
N LEU A 64 -1.79 3.70 -10.52
CA LEU A 64 -1.73 2.60 -11.50
C LEU A 64 -0.85 2.93 -12.70
N GLN A 65 -1.12 4.03 -13.40
CA GLN A 65 -0.38 4.42 -14.60
C GLN A 65 1.09 4.72 -14.31
N LEU A 66 1.35 5.40 -13.18
CA LEU A 66 2.73 5.66 -12.73
C LEU A 66 3.49 4.35 -12.44
N ALA A 67 2.85 3.40 -11.75
CA ALA A 67 3.44 2.10 -11.48
C ALA A 67 3.73 1.33 -12.77
N GLN A 68 2.78 1.29 -13.71
CA GLN A 68 2.96 0.63 -15.01
C GLN A 68 4.12 1.24 -15.81
N TYR A 69 4.22 2.57 -15.83
CA TYR A 69 5.30 3.27 -16.55
C TYR A 69 6.67 2.96 -15.96
N LEU A 70 6.81 2.98 -14.63
CA LEU A 70 8.09 2.72 -13.97
C LEU A 70 8.47 1.23 -13.97
N ASP A 71 7.47 0.34 -13.90
CA ASP A 71 7.69 -1.10 -13.88
C ASP A 71 8.07 -1.69 -15.25
N ASP A 72 7.81 -0.97 -16.34
CA ASP A 72 8.30 -1.31 -17.69
C ASP A 72 9.81 -1.02 -17.85
N GLY A 73 10.40 -0.26 -16.93
CA GLY A 73 11.81 0.12 -16.97
C GLY A 73 12.76 -1.02 -16.54
N VAL A 74 13.94 -1.09 -17.16
CA VAL A 74 15.02 -2.03 -16.78
C VAL A 74 15.52 -1.80 -15.34
N SER A 75 15.30 -0.61 -14.79
CA SER A 75 15.61 -0.27 -13.40
C SER A 75 14.54 -0.71 -12.39
N SER A 76 13.43 -1.31 -12.84
CA SER A 76 12.40 -1.84 -11.95
C SER A 76 12.91 -3.03 -11.12
N HIS A 77 12.09 -3.45 -10.16
CA HIS A 77 12.32 -4.63 -9.34
C HIS A 77 11.00 -5.30 -8.92
N SER A 78 11.09 -6.52 -8.38
CA SER A 78 9.95 -7.20 -7.76
C SER A 78 9.51 -6.50 -6.46
N ILE A 79 8.21 -6.56 -6.15
CA ILE A 79 7.65 -5.96 -4.92
C ILE A 79 8.35 -6.54 -3.68
N VAL A 80 8.50 -7.87 -3.63
CA VAL A 80 9.30 -8.56 -2.62
C VAL A 80 10.65 -8.91 -3.23
N ARG A 81 11.73 -8.48 -2.59
CA ARG A 81 13.12 -8.74 -3.02
C ARG A 81 14.05 -8.84 -1.82
N ASP A 82 15.14 -9.57 -1.96
CA ASP A 82 16.14 -9.66 -0.91
C ASP A 82 16.80 -8.29 -0.65
N VAL A 83 17.01 -8.01 0.64
CA VAL A 83 17.62 -6.77 1.14
C VAL A 83 18.69 -7.15 2.17
N SER A 84 19.95 -6.86 1.84
CA SER A 84 21.10 -7.21 2.68
C SER A 84 21.82 -5.98 3.23
N HIS A 85 21.68 -4.83 2.57
CA HIS A 85 22.41 -3.60 2.94
C HIS A 85 21.48 -2.41 3.17
N THR A 86 21.88 -1.51 4.06
CA THR A 86 21.10 -0.31 4.41
C THR A 86 20.84 0.62 3.22
N VAL A 87 21.77 0.70 2.27
CA VAL A 87 21.58 1.48 1.03
C VAL A 87 20.46 0.93 0.15
N GLU A 88 20.20 -0.38 0.22
CA GLU A 88 19.12 -1.03 -0.52
C GLU A 88 17.76 -0.73 0.10
N ILE A 89 17.70 -0.62 1.44
CA ILE A 89 16.49 -0.22 2.16
C ILE A 89 15.98 1.13 1.62
N SER A 90 16.86 2.14 1.54
CA SER A 90 16.46 3.46 1.02
C SER A 90 15.96 3.43 -0.42
N ARG A 91 16.42 2.47 -1.24
CA ARG A 91 15.98 2.30 -2.63
C ARG A 91 14.62 1.62 -2.73
N MET A 92 14.17 0.91 -1.69
CA MET A 92 12.84 0.32 -1.67
C MET A 92 11.73 1.33 -1.40
N PHE A 93 12.06 2.50 -0.88
CA PHE A 93 11.11 3.60 -0.73
C PHE A 93 10.86 4.28 -2.08
N ASP A 94 10.23 3.55 -3.00
CA ASP A 94 9.98 3.97 -4.37
C ASP A 94 8.57 3.63 -4.85
N ALA A 95 8.26 3.99 -6.10
CA ALA A 95 6.94 3.77 -6.65
C ALA A 95 6.55 2.29 -6.80
N ILE A 96 7.49 1.35 -6.75
CA ILE A 96 7.18 -0.08 -6.80
C ILE A 96 6.57 -0.52 -5.47
N SER A 97 7.21 -0.18 -4.33
CA SER A 97 6.66 -0.53 -3.02
C SER A 97 5.33 0.17 -2.73
N TYR A 98 5.17 1.41 -3.18
CA TYR A 98 3.99 2.23 -2.93
C TYR A 98 2.88 2.00 -3.97
N ASN A 99 3.14 2.38 -5.23
CA ASN A 99 2.12 2.49 -6.28
C ASN A 99 1.81 1.14 -6.92
N LYS A 100 2.82 0.30 -7.19
CA LYS A 100 2.58 -1.07 -7.67
C LYS A 100 1.97 -1.93 -6.57
N GLY A 101 2.48 -1.83 -5.34
CA GLY A 101 1.90 -2.46 -4.15
C GLY A 101 0.41 -2.14 -3.98
N SER A 102 0.04 -0.85 -3.97
CA SER A 102 -1.36 -0.43 -3.85
C SER A 102 -2.24 -0.88 -5.03
N SER A 103 -1.68 -0.91 -6.25
CA SER A 103 -2.40 -1.38 -7.44
C SER A 103 -2.71 -2.88 -7.38
N VAL A 104 -1.77 -3.69 -6.87
CA VAL A 104 -2.00 -5.13 -6.64
C VAL A 104 -3.04 -5.33 -5.53
N ILE A 105 -2.99 -4.54 -4.45
CA ILE A 105 -3.99 -4.61 -3.37
C ILE A 105 -5.39 -4.28 -3.91
N ARG A 106 -5.53 -3.21 -4.71
CA ARG A 106 -6.79 -2.86 -5.36
C ARG A 106 -7.30 -4.01 -6.23
N MET A 107 -6.43 -4.59 -7.06
CA MET A 107 -6.78 -5.73 -7.92
C MET A 107 -7.29 -6.94 -7.11
N LEU A 108 -6.64 -7.22 -5.97
CA LEU A 108 -7.04 -8.31 -5.08
C LEU A 108 -8.39 -8.05 -4.42
N GLU A 109 -8.65 -6.82 -3.96
CA GLU A 109 -9.96 -6.48 -3.43
C GLU A 109 -11.06 -6.65 -4.48
N GLU A 110 -10.85 -6.16 -5.70
CA GLU A 110 -11.81 -6.32 -6.81
C GLU A 110 -12.04 -7.80 -7.17
N MET A 111 -11.00 -8.62 -7.10
CA MET A 111 -11.08 -10.07 -7.38
C MET A 111 -11.84 -10.84 -6.29
N LEU A 112 -11.60 -10.52 -5.02
CA LEU A 112 -12.20 -11.22 -3.87
C LEU A 112 -13.58 -10.68 -3.49
N GLY A 113 -13.86 -9.41 -3.83
CA GLY A 113 -14.97 -8.64 -3.31
C GLY A 113 -14.63 -7.97 -1.97
N GLU A 114 -15.15 -6.75 -1.77
CA GLU A 114 -14.86 -5.90 -0.62
C GLU A 114 -15.08 -6.59 0.74
N GLU A 115 -16.16 -7.37 0.88
CA GLU A 115 -16.48 -8.02 2.16
C GLU A 115 -15.43 -9.08 2.55
N VAL A 116 -15.04 -9.92 1.58
CA VAL A 116 -14.04 -10.98 1.79
C VAL A 116 -12.67 -10.36 2.06
N PHE A 117 -12.27 -9.38 1.24
CA PHE A 117 -11.02 -8.65 1.41
C PHE A 117 -10.94 -7.99 2.79
N ARG A 118 -11.97 -7.22 3.18
CA ARG A 118 -12.02 -6.55 4.49
C ARG A 118 -11.94 -7.56 5.64
N THR A 119 -12.62 -8.69 5.52
CA THR A 119 -12.60 -9.73 6.56
C THR A 119 -11.21 -10.36 6.69
N GLY A 120 -10.57 -10.69 5.57
CA GLY A 120 -9.20 -11.21 5.54
C GLY A 120 -8.19 -10.25 6.13
N VAL A 121 -8.17 -9.00 5.66
CA VAL A 121 -7.26 -7.95 6.17
C VAL A 121 -7.51 -7.69 7.66
N SER A 122 -8.76 -7.70 8.12
CA SER A 122 -9.08 -7.55 9.54
C SER A 122 -8.59 -8.72 10.38
N ALA A 123 -8.69 -9.96 9.87
CA ALA A 123 -8.18 -11.14 10.54
C ALA A 123 -6.65 -11.13 10.63
N TYR A 124 -5.98 -10.76 9.53
CA TYR A 124 -4.55 -10.54 9.45
C TYR A 124 -4.07 -9.52 10.50
N LEU A 125 -4.65 -8.30 10.52
CA LEU A 125 -4.27 -7.26 11.48
C LEU A 125 -4.49 -7.69 12.94
N LYS A 126 -5.54 -8.45 13.23
CA LYS A 126 -5.80 -8.99 14.58
C LYS A 126 -4.78 -10.06 14.97
N ARG A 127 -4.39 -10.92 14.02
CA ARG A 127 -3.42 -12.01 14.25
C ARG A 127 -2.03 -11.46 14.56
N PHE A 128 -1.62 -10.40 13.87
CA PHE A 128 -0.29 -9.79 14.01
C PHE A 128 -0.29 -8.48 14.81
N ALA A 129 -1.35 -8.21 15.57
CA ALA A 129 -1.42 -7.04 16.44
C ALA A 129 -0.26 -7.03 17.44
N PHE A 130 0.48 -5.92 17.47
CA PHE A 130 1.69 -5.71 18.27
C PHE A 130 2.81 -6.71 17.97
N ASN A 131 2.88 -7.21 16.73
CA ASN A 131 3.87 -8.18 16.30
C ASN A 131 4.29 -7.93 14.85
N ASN A 132 5.21 -8.77 14.37
CA ASN A 132 5.72 -8.72 13.02
C ASN A 132 5.09 -9.76 12.09
N THR A 133 5.07 -9.45 10.79
CA THR A 133 4.45 -10.23 9.73
C THR A 133 5.28 -10.23 8.45
N GLU A 134 5.12 -11.22 7.59
CA GLU A 134 5.73 -11.27 6.24
C GLU A 134 4.66 -11.41 5.15
N THR A 135 5.04 -11.32 3.87
CA THR A 135 4.08 -11.39 2.76
C THR A 135 3.23 -12.66 2.80
N ASP A 136 3.82 -13.81 3.12
CA ASP A 136 3.12 -15.10 3.16
C ASP A 136 2.08 -15.20 4.29
N ASP A 137 2.19 -14.35 5.33
CA ASP A 137 1.21 -14.31 6.42
C ASP A 137 -0.11 -13.61 6.00
N LEU A 138 -0.12 -12.87 4.88
CA LEU A 138 -1.29 -12.17 4.34
C LEU A 138 -2.20 -13.06 3.47
N TRP A 139 -1.64 -14.10 2.85
CA TRP A 139 -2.33 -15.04 1.94
C TRP A 139 -2.94 -16.23 2.68
#